data_AF-A0A6I8UVX1-F1
#
_entry.id   AF-A0A6I8UVX1-F1
#
_cell.length_a   1.000
_cell.length_b   1.000
_cell.length_c   1.000
_cell.angle_alpha   90.00
_cell.angle_beta   90.00
_cell.angle_gamma   90.00
#
_symmetry.space_group_name_H-M   'P 1'
#
loop_
_entity.id
_entity.type
_entity.pdbx_description
1 polymer ?
#
loop_
_entity_poly.entity_id
_entity_poly.type
_entity_poly.pdbx_seq_one_letter_code
_entity_poly.pdbx_strand_id
1 'polypeptide(L)'
;MRTALILPLLALVAVAQAVSYAEVIQEEWHTFKLEHRKNYQDETEERFRLKIFNENKHKIAKHNQLWATGAVSFKMAVNKYADMLHHEFYSTMNGFNYTLHKQLRNADESFKGVTFISPEHVTLPKQVDWRTKGAVTDVKDQGHCGSCWAFSSTGALEGQHYRKSGVLVSLSEQNLVDCSTKYGNNGCNGGLMDNAFRYIKDNGGIDTEKSYPYEAIDDSCHFNKGTIGATDRGFVDIPQGNEKKMAEAVATIGPVAVAIDASHESFQFYSEGVYNEPACDAQNLDHGVLVVGFGTDESGQDYWLVKNSWGTTWGDKGFIKMLRNKENQCGIASASSYPLV
;
A
#
# COMPACT_ATOMS: atom_id res chain seq x y z
N MET A 1 5.28 -57.17 -62.09
CA MET A 1 5.66 -55.74 -61.99
C MET A 1 4.99 -55.15 -60.75
N ARG A 2 5.80 -54.73 -59.77
CA ARG A 2 5.38 -54.08 -58.51
C ARG A 2 5.54 -52.57 -58.67
N THR A 3 4.56 -51.79 -58.24
CA THR A 3 4.64 -50.38 -57.79
C THR A 3 3.20 -49.97 -57.47
N ALA A 4 2.62 -50.43 -56.36
CA ALA A 4 2.69 -49.82 -55.04
C ALA A 4 2.25 -48.34 -55.05
N LEU A 5 1.02 -48.12 -54.56
CA LEU A 5 0.44 -46.83 -54.22
C LEU A 5 1.45 -46.01 -53.42
N ILE A 6 1.92 -44.90 -53.98
CA ILE A 6 2.56 -43.84 -53.20
C ILE A 6 1.44 -42.89 -52.78
N LEU A 7 0.98 -43.16 -51.56
CA LEU A 7 0.22 -42.35 -50.63
C LEU A 7 -0.19 -40.92 -51.07
N PRO A 8 -1.47 -40.55 -50.94
CA PRO A 8 -1.84 -39.17 -50.63
C PRO A 8 -1.58 -38.95 -49.13
N LEU A 9 -0.31 -38.83 -48.73
CA LEU A 9 0.09 -38.43 -47.37
C LEU A 9 0.92 -37.15 -47.40
N LEU A 10 0.61 -36.31 -48.39
CA LEU A 10 0.94 -34.89 -48.44
C LEU A 10 -0.36 -34.07 -48.37
N ALA A 11 -1.41 -34.63 -47.77
CA ALA A 11 -2.46 -33.82 -47.17
C ALA A 11 -1.85 -33.18 -45.92
N LEU A 12 -1.18 -32.05 -46.16
CA LEU A 12 -0.89 -30.98 -45.22
C LEU A 12 -0.86 -31.45 -43.75
N VAL A 13 0.26 -32.09 -43.40
CA VAL A 13 0.92 -31.79 -42.13
C VAL A 13 1.45 -30.34 -42.25
N ALA A 14 0.53 -29.39 -42.46
CA ALA A 14 0.67 -28.08 -41.88
C ALA A 14 0.52 -28.35 -40.40
N VAL A 15 1.61 -28.79 -39.76
CA VAL A 15 1.79 -28.52 -38.35
C VAL A 15 1.73 -27.01 -38.30
N ALA A 16 0.54 -26.47 -38.04
CA ALA A 16 0.43 -25.16 -37.49
C ALA A 16 1.49 -25.18 -36.38
N GLN A 17 2.51 -24.33 -36.47
CA GLN A 17 3.41 -24.06 -35.37
C GLN A 17 2.57 -23.38 -34.29
N ALA A 18 1.67 -24.16 -33.69
CA ALA A 18 0.75 -23.76 -32.68
C ALA A 18 1.56 -23.78 -31.41
N VAL A 19 1.88 -22.58 -30.91
CA VAL A 19 2.49 -22.41 -29.60
C VAL A 19 1.61 -23.16 -28.61
N SER A 20 2.22 -24.10 -27.89
CA SER A 20 1.50 -24.87 -26.88
C SER A 20 1.18 -23.98 -25.68
N TYR A 21 0.08 -24.29 -24.98
CA TYR A 21 -0.25 -23.61 -23.74
C TYR A 21 0.89 -23.65 -22.70
N ALA A 22 1.64 -24.76 -22.68
CA ALA A 22 2.79 -24.91 -21.80
C ALA A 22 3.93 -23.96 -22.17
N GLU A 23 4.23 -23.78 -23.47
CA GLU A 23 5.26 -22.82 -23.92
C GLU A 23 4.89 -21.38 -23.55
N VAL A 24 3.62 -20.97 -23.74
CA VAL A 24 3.15 -19.63 -23.34
C VAL A 24 3.37 -19.39 -21.85
N ILE A 25 2.96 -20.33 -20.99
CA ILE A 25 3.16 -20.21 -19.54
C ILE A 25 4.63 -20.05 -19.18
N GLN A 26 5.51 -20.83 -19.82
CA GLN A 26 6.94 -20.79 -19.52
C GLN A 26 7.57 -19.46 -19.95
N GLU A 27 7.16 -18.90 -21.10
CA GLU A 27 7.62 -17.58 -21.54
C GLU A 27 7.13 -16.46 -20.62
N GLU A 28 5.86 -16.49 -20.22
CA GLU A 28 5.28 -15.52 -19.28
C GLU A 28 5.94 -15.63 -17.89
N TRP A 29 6.20 -16.84 -17.41
CA TRP A 29 6.91 -17.09 -16.16
C TRP A 29 8.35 -16.56 -16.22
N HIS A 30 9.06 -16.86 -17.30
CA HIS A 30 10.42 -16.38 -17.50
C HIS A 30 10.47 -14.85 -17.50
N THR A 31 9.54 -14.20 -18.20
CA THR A 31 9.39 -12.74 -18.22
C THR A 31 9.11 -12.19 -16.82
N PHE A 32 8.15 -12.77 -16.09
CA PHE A 32 7.84 -12.39 -14.72
C PHE A 32 9.08 -12.46 -13.80
N LYS A 33 9.85 -13.55 -13.88
CA LYS A 33 11.07 -13.70 -13.07
C LYS A 33 12.10 -12.63 -13.39
N LEU A 34 12.29 -12.31 -14.68
CA LEU A 34 13.23 -11.27 -15.10
C LEU A 34 12.78 -9.87 -14.66
N GLU A 35 11.52 -9.52 -14.89
CA GLU A 35 10.95 -8.22 -14.53
C GLU A 35 11.01 -7.95 -13.02
N HIS A 36 10.73 -8.97 -12.21
CA HIS A 36 10.68 -8.84 -10.75
C HIS A 36 11.91 -9.41 -10.04
N ARG A 37 12.98 -9.73 -10.79
CA ARG A 37 14.26 -10.24 -10.27
C ARG A 37 14.10 -11.43 -9.33
N LYS A 38 13.21 -12.35 -9.68
CA LYS A 38 12.92 -13.53 -8.87
C LYS A 38 14.02 -14.57 -9.02
N ASN A 39 14.43 -15.11 -7.88
CA ASN A 39 15.37 -16.21 -7.79
C ASN A 39 14.83 -17.21 -6.75
N TYR A 40 14.91 -18.49 -7.06
CA TYR A 40 14.40 -19.57 -6.22
C TYR A 40 15.53 -20.51 -5.83
N GLN A 41 15.44 -21.12 -4.66
CA GLN A 41 16.50 -21.94 -4.08
C GLN A 41 16.77 -23.19 -4.92
N ASP A 42 15.72 -23.83 -5.43
CA ASP A 42 15.80 -25.04 -6.24
C ASP A 42 14.62 -25.18 -7.19
N GLU A 43 14.68 -26.18 -8.08
CA GLU A 43 13.65 -26.46 -9.08
C GLU A 43 12.29 -26.84 -8.44
N THR A 44 12.29 -27.39 -7.23
CA THR A 44 11.04 -27.74 -6.53
C THR A 44 10.33 -26.49 -6.07
N GLU A 45 11.04 -25.54 -5.46
CA GLU A 45 10.50 -24.22 -5.13
C GLU A 45 10.04 -23.50 -6.39
N GLU A 46 10.84 -23.48 -7.46
CA GLU A 46 10.47 -22.78 -8.69
C GLU A 46 9.17 -23.32 -9.29
N ARG A 47 9.01 -24.66 -9.36
CA ARG A 47 7.77 -25.28 -9.86
C ARG A 47 6.58 -24.97 -8.97
N PHE A 48 6.78 -24.89 -7.66
CA PHE A 48 5.74 -24.48 -6.71
C PHE A 48 5.31 -23.03 -6.92
N ARG A 49 6.27 -22.11 -7.05
CA ARG A 49 6.05 -20.67 -7.30
C ARG A 49 5.38 -20.41 -8.65
N LEU A 50 5.77 -21.16 -9.68
CA LEU A 50 5.09 -21.15 -10.98
C LEU A 50 3.61 -21.58 -10.87
N LYS A 51 3.29 -22.58 -10.06
CA LYS A 51 1.91 -23.00 -9.85
C LYS A 51 1.09 -21.89 -9.20
N ILE A 52 1.62 -21.24 -8.16
CA ILE A 52 0.98 -20.11 -7.49
C ILE A 52 0.76 -18.94 -8.45
N PHE A 53 1.78 -18.62 -9.25
CA PHE A 53 1.70 -17.59 -10.29
C PHE A 53 0.54 -17.83 -11.26
N ASN A 54 0.39 -19.06 -11.75
CA ASN A 54 -0.70 -19.41 -12.64
C ASN A 54 -2.08 -19.35 -11.96
N GLU A 55 -2.18 -19.78 -10.70
CA GLU A 55 -3.42 -19.68 -9.92
C GLU A 55 -3.83 -18.22 -9.71
N ASN A 56 -2.88 -17.34 -9.35
CA ASN A 56 -3.14 -15.92 -9.18
C ASN A 56 -3.48 -15.23 -10.51
N LYS A 57 -2.80 -15.56 -11.61
CA LYS A 57 -3.17 -15.09 -12.96
C LYS A 57 -4.60 -15.45 -13.34
N HIS A 58 -5.03 -16.67 -13.02
CA HIS A 58 -6.40 -17.11 -13.29
C HIS A 58 -7.43 -16.29 -12.49
N LYS A 59 -7.14 -15.98 -11.22
CA LYS A 59 -7.98 -15.09 -10.40
C LYS A 59 -8.06 -13.68 -11.00
N ILE A 60 -6.91 -13.14 -11.41
CA ILE A 60 -6.81 -11.84 -12.11
C ILE A 60 -7.68 -11.82 -13.37
N ALA A 61 -7.56 -12.84 -14.22
CA ALA A 61 -8.36 -12.95 -15.44
C ALA A 61 -9.86 -13.00 -15.16
N LYS A 62 -10.30 -13.78 -14.16
CA LYS A 62 -11.72 -13.85 -13.75
C LYS A 62 -12.27 -12.51 -13.26
N HIS A 63 -11.53 -11.81 -12.41
CA HIS A 63 -11.92 -10.47 -11.94
C HIS A 63 -12.03 -9.49 -13.12
N ASN A 64 -11.05 -9.52 -14.02
CA ASN A 64 -11.02 -8.59 -15.16
C ASN A 64 -12.13 -8.87 -16.19
N GLN A 65 -12.68 -10.10 -16.24
CA GLN A 65 -13.90 -10.39 -17.00
C GLN A 65 -15.12 -9.67 -16.41
N LEU A 66 -15.25 -9.62 -15.07
CA LEU A 66 -16.30 -8.86 -14.38
C LEU A 66 -16.13 -7.36 -14.57
N TRP A 67 -14.88 -6.88 -14.56
CA TRP A 67 -14.58 -5.48 -14.84
C TRP A 67 -14.99 -5.11 -16.27
N ALA A 68 -14.70 -5.96 -17.25
CA ALA A 68 -15.04 -5.73 -18.66
C ALA A 68 -16.56 -5.64 -18.92
N THR A 69 -17.39 -6.27 -18.08
CA THR A 69 -18.85 -6.17 -18.13
C THR A 69 -19.41 -5.04 -17.26
N GLY A 70 -18.56 -4.27 -16.57
CA GLY A 70 -18.96 -3.20 -15.65
C GLY A 70 -19.51 -3.70 -14.31
N ALA A 71 -19.34 -4.98 -13.97
CA ALA A 71 -19.84 -5.55 -12.72
C ALA A 71 -18.98 -5.18 -11.50
N VAL A 72 -17.71 -4.80 -11.72
CA VAL A 72 -16.80 -4.28 -10.70
C VAL A 72 -16.08 -3.03 -11.22
N SER A 73 -15.63 -2.16 -10.32
CA SER A 73 -15.14 -0.80 -10.63
C SER A 73 -13.62 -0.67 -10.80
N PHE A 74 -12.87 -1.77 -10.68
CA PHE A 74 -11.41 -1.76 -10.76
C PHE A 74 -10.86 -3.00 -11.46
N LYS A 75 -9.63 -2.91 -11.97
CA LYS A 75 -8.86 -4.01 -12.54
C LYS A 75 -7.81 -4.54 -11.59
N MET A 76 -7.45 -5.79 -11.81
CA MET A 76 -6.27 -6.40 -11.23
C MET A 76 -5.20 -6.64 -12.30
N ALA A 77 -3.94 -6.71 -11.89
CA ALA A 77 -2.82 -7.04 -12.76
C ALA A 77 -1.78 -7.90 -12.03
N VAL A 78 -0.99 -8.63 -12.81
CA VAL A 78 0.21 -9.31 -12.31
C VAL A 78 1.18 -8.23 -11.80
N ASN A 79 1.70 -8.45 -10.60
CA ASN A 79 2.73 -7.63 -9.99
C ASN A 79 3.75 -8.54 -9.28
N LYS A 80 4.76 -7.96 -8.62
CA LYS A 80 5.85 -8.71 -7.97
C LYS A 80 5.41 -9.73 -6.90
N TYR A 81 4.14 -9.73 -6.48
CA TYR A 81 3.57 -10.66 -5.49
C TYR A 81 2.82 -11.84 -6.12
N ALA A 82 2.79 -11.95 -7.45
CA ALA A 82 2.00 -12.96 -8.14
C ALA A 82 2.44 -14.41 -7.85
N ASP A 83 3.68 -14.63 -7.41
CA ASP A 83 4.22 -15.94 -7.02
C ASP A 83 4.08 -16.26 -5.51
N MET A 84 3.37 -15.40 -4.75
CA MET A 84 3.14 -15.58 -3.32
C MET A 84 1.75 -16.15 -3.05
N LEU A 85 1.66 -17.05 -2.08
CA LEU A 85 0.39 -17.42 -1.48
C LEU A 85 -0.16 -16.22 -0.72
N HIS A 86 -1.47 -16.11 -0.69
CA HIS A 86 -2.11 -14.96 -0.06
C HIS A 86 -1.75 -14.82 1.43
N HIS A 87 -1.62 -15.93 2.17
CA HIS A 87 -1.21 -15.87 3.58
C HIS A 87 0.26 -15.45 3.76
N GLU A 88 1.17 -15.81 2.84
CA GLU A 88 2.57 -15.36 2.86
C GLU A 88 2.63 -13.84 2.65
N PHE A 89 1.80 -13.34 1.72
CA PHE A 89 1.67 -11.92 1.45
C PHE A 89 1.11 -11.18 2.66
N TYR A 90 -0.05 -11.60 3.14
CA TYR A 90 -0.74 -11.00 4.28
C TYR A 90 0.16 -10.94 5.53
N SER A 91 0.84 -12.03 5.88
CA SER A 91 1.66 -12.08 7.10
C SER A 91 2.89 -11.19 7.06
N THR A 92 3.33 -10.78 5.86
CA THR A 92 4.59 -10.04 5.66
C THR A 92 4.34 -8.57 5.37
N MET A 93 3.30 -8.26 4.59
CA MET A 93 3.08 -6.91 4.06
C MET A 93 2.23 -6.02 4.97
N ASN A 94 1.43 -6.63 5.86
CA ASN A 94 0.45 -5.94 6.69
C ASN A 94 0.95 -5.89 8.13
N GLY A 95 1.42 -4.72 8.56
CA GLY A 95 2.07 -4.49 9.86
C GLY A 95 1.28 -3.63 10.84
N PHE A 96 0.07 -3.19 10.50
CA PHE A 96 -0.75 -2.40 11.42
C PHE A 96 -1.55 -3.32 12.35
N ASN A 97 -1.59 -3.00 13.65
CA ASN A 97 -2.30 -3.82 14.63
C ASN A 97 -3.50 -3.07 15.22
N TYR A 98 -4.67 -3.22 14.60
CA TYR A 98 -5.86 -2.48 15.04
C TYR A 98 -6.38 -2.89 16.42
N THR A 99 -6.18 -4.14 16.83
CA THR A 99 -6.55 -4.59 18.18
C THR A 99 -5.73 -3.86 19.24
N LEU A 100 -4.40 -3.81 19.05
CA LEU A 100 -3.51 -3.06 19.93
C LEU A 100 -3.86 -1.56 19.93
N HIS A 101 -4.14 -0.98 18.76
CA HIS A 101 -4.57 0.40 18.63
C HIS A 101 -5.80 0.72 19.49
N LYS A 102 -6.86 -0.09 19.38
CA LYS A 102 -8.08 0.08 20.19
C LYS A 102 -7.80 -0.11 21.69
N GLN A 103 -7.00 -1.12 22.05
CA GLN A 103 -6.66 -1.40 23.45
C GLN A 103 -5.92 -0.24 24.11
N LEU A 104 -4.85 0.27 23.47
CA LEU A 104 -4.05 1.37 24.01
C LEU A 104 -4.86 2.65 24.17
N ARG A 105 -5.66 3.01 23.17
CA ARG A 105 -6.52 4.21 23.22
C ARG A 105 -7.62 4.11 24.27
N ASN A 106 -8.13 2.92 24.56
CA ASN A 106 -9.12 2.72 25.62
C ASN A 106 -8.48 2.68 27.02
N ALA A 107 -7.22 2.28 27.11
CA ALA A 107 -6.52 2.12 28.37
C ALA A 107 -5.93 3.44 28.91
N ASP A 108 -5.44 4.32 28.03
CA ASP A 108 -4.75 5.55 28.44
C ASP A 108 -4.95 6.69 27.44
N GLU A 109 -5.40 7.84 27.94
CA GLU A 109 -5.62 9.07 27.17
C GLU A 109 -4.31 9.61 26.54
N SER A 110 -3.14 9.26 27.07
CA SER A 110 -1.84 9.65 26.50
C SER A 110 -1.58 9.06 25.11
N PHE A 111 -2.31 8.01 24.73
CA PHE A 111 -2.27 7.40 23.40
C PHE A 111 -3.19 8.09 22.39
N LYS A 112 -4.02 9.04 22.82
CA LYS A 112 -4.90 9.80 21.92
C LYS A 112 -4.23 11.12 21.53
N GLY A 113 -4.31 11.44 20.25
CA GLY A 113 -4.01 12.76 19.73
C GLY A 113 -5.09 13.75 20.13
N VAL A 114 -4.83 15.03 19.89
CA VAL A 114 -5.89 16.04 20.00
C VAL A 114 -6.97 15.76 18.94
N THR A 115 -8.24 15.97 19.27
CA THR A 115 -9.31 15.66 18.31
C THR A 115 -9.41 16.72 17.21
N PHE A 116 -9.54 16.28 15.96
CA PHE A 116 -9.79 17.17 14.83
C PHE A 116 -11.14 17.88 14.95
N ILE A 117 -11.07 19.20 14.89
CA ILE A 117 -12.22 20.10 14.83
C ILE A 117 -12.21 20.74 13.44
N SER A 118 -13.32 20.56 12.73
CA SER A 118 -13.54 21.15 11.41
C SER A 118 -13.40 22.68 11.48
N PRO A 119 -12.64 23.32 10.58
CA PRO A 119 -12.65 24.77 10.48
C PRO A 119 -14.06 25.29 10.13
N GLU A 120 -14.42 26.47 10.63
CA GLU A 120 -15.70 27.09 10.26
C GLU A 120 -15.71 27.43 8.76
N HIS A 121 -16.85 27.18 8.10
CA HIS A 121 -17.09 27.50 6.68
C HIS A 121 -16.14 26.85 5.65
N VAL A 122 -15.64 25.63 5.89
CA VAL A 122 -14.86 24.89 4.88
C VAL A 122 -15.74 24.53 3.68
N THR A 123 -15.40 25.08 2.51
CA THR A 123 -15.92 24.62 1.22
C THR A 123 -14.89 23.65 0.64
N LEU A 124 -15.24 22.37 0.54
CA LEU A 124 -14.34 21.38 -0.01
C LEU A 124 -14.20 21.56 -1.53
N PRO A 125 -12.98 21.55 -2.07
CA PRO A 125 -12.78 21.46 -3.51
C PRO A 125 -13.29 20.11 -4.02
N LYS A 126 -13.65 20.03 -5.30
CA LYS A 126 -14.09 18.76 -5.92
C LYS A 126 -13.01 17.69 -5.93
N GLN A 127 -11.75 18.11 -6.02
CA GLN A 127 -10.60 17.22 -6.04
C GLN A 127 -9.45 17.86 -5.27
N VAL A 128 -8.70 17.02 -4.55
CA VAL A 128 -7.43 17.36 -3.90
C VAL A 128 -6.41 16.34 -4.35
N ASP A 129 -5.23 16.80 -4.75
CA ASP A 129 -4.08 15.96 -5.02
C ASP A 129 -2.80 16.65 -4.51
N TRP A 130 -2.29 16.19 -3.38
CA TRP A 130 -1.10 16.78 -2.75
C TRP A 130 0.19 16.49 -3.52
N ARG A 131 0.20 15.53 -4.46
CA ARG A 131 1.35 15.27 -5.35
C ARG A 131 1.59 16.48 -6.24
N THR A 132 0.52 17.04 -6.80
CA THR A 132 0.60 18.24 -7.66
C THR A 132 1.01 19.50 -6.90
N LYS A 133 0.89 19.48 -5.57
CA LYS A 133 1.31 20.57 -4.68
C LYS A 133 2.73 20.40 -4.13
N GLY A 134 3.41 19.29 -4.43
CA GLY A 134 4.77 19.00 -3.95
C GLY A 134 4.87 18.47 -2.53
N ALA A 135 3.75 18.07 -1.89
CA ALA A 135 3.72 17.61 -0.50
C ALA A 135 3.79 16.08 -0.35
N VAL A 136 4.23 15.37 -1.38
CA VAL A 136 4.27 13.90 -1.42
C VAL A 136 5.59 13.47 -2.04
N THR A 137 6.41 12.74 -1.29
CA THR A 137 7.64 12.12 -1.78
C THR A 137 7.35 10.99 -2.76
N ASP A 138 8.38 10.48 -3.45
CA ASP A 138 8.26 9.29 -4.29
C ASP A 138 7.75 8.07 -3.52
N VAL A 139 7.12 7.14 -4.23
CA VAL A 139 6.67 5.87 -3.65
C VAL A 139 7.89 5.05 -3.23
N LYS A 140 7.87 4.58 -1.97
CA LYS A 140 8.88 3.70 -1.40
C LYS A 140 8.40 2.25 -1.37
N ASP A 141 9.26 1.35 -0.92
CA ASP A 141 9.01 -0.09 -0.89
C ASP A 141 9.46 -0.69 0.45
N GLN A 142 8.50 -1.16 1.26
CA GLN A 142 8.77 -1.75 2.57
C GLN A 142 9.39 -3.16 2.49
N GLY A 143 9.46 -3.75 1.30
CA GLY A 143 10.01 -5.09 1.13
C GLY A 143 9.29 -6.14 1.97
N HIS A 144 10.05 -7.00 2.65
CA HIS A 144 9.54 -8.14 3.44
C HIS A 144 9.39 -7.81 4.93
N CYS A 145 9.15 -6.55 5.27
CA CYS A 145 9.06 -6.07 6.64
C CYS A 145 7.67 -5.44 6.88
N GLY A 146 6.99 -5.83 7.95
CA GLY A 146 5.67 -5.32 8.38
C GLY A 146 5.75 -3.91 8.96
N SER A 147 6.31 -2.98 8.20
CA SER A 147 6.63 -1.61 8.62
C SER A 147 5.77 -0.54 7.94
N CYS A 148 4.64 -0.93 7.33
CA CYS A 148 3.69 -0.01 6.71
C CYS A 148 3.29 1.18 7.62
N TRP A 149 3.23 0.94 8.94
CA TRP A 149 2.98 1.97 9.95
C TRP A 149 4.07 3.06 9.94
N ALA A 150 5.34 2.70 9.76
CA ALA A 150 6.45 3.65 9.67
C ALA A 150 6.33 4.49 8.39
N PHE A 151 6.05 3.87 7.24
CA PHE A 151 5.86 4.56 5.95
C PHE A 151 4.64 5.50 5.95
N SER A 152 3.55 5.09 6.60
CA SER A 152 2.36 5.93 6.77
C SER A 152 2.69 7.16 7.64
N SER A 153 3.42 6.96 8.74
CA SER A 153 3.88 8.04 9.61
C SER A 153 4.85 9.00 8.95
N THR A 154 5.91 8.51 8.32
CA THR A 154 6.88 9.36 7.61
C THR A 154 6.17 10.13 6.51
N GLY A 155 5.36 9.49 5.68
CA GLY A 155 4.63 10.14 4.60
C GLY A 155 3.72 11.29 5.07
N ALA A 156 3.04 11.15 6.21
CA ALA A 156 2.24 12.23 6.78
C ALA A 156 3.13 13.37 7.29
N LEU A 157 4.23 13.05 7.98
CA LEU A 157 5.16 14.06 8.51
C LEU A 157 5.91 14.80 7.40
N GLU A 158 6.32 14.11 6.33
CA GLU A 158 6.90 14.70 5.12
C GLU A 158 5.98 15.76 4.52
N GLY A 159 4.68 15.43 4.38
CA GLY A 159 3.67 16.36 3.87
C GLY A 159 3.47 17.57 4.78
N GLN A 160 3.41 17.37 6.10
CA GLN A 160 3.29 18.47 7.06
C GLN A 160 4.54 19.36 7.08
N HIS A 161 5.73 18.75 7.09
CA HIS A 161 6.99 19.46 7.04
C HIS A 161 7.07 20.34 5.80
N TYR A 162 6.75 19.79 4.62
CA TYR A 162 6.70 20.56 3.37
C TYR A 162 5.73 21.74 3.46
N ARG A 163 4.53 21.56 4.01
CA ARG A 163 3.56 22.65 4.17
C ARG A 163 4.06 23.78 5.07
N LYS A 164 4.92 23.47 6.05
CA LYS A 164 5.52 24.45 6.96
C LYS A 164 6.75 25.13 6.37
N SER A 165 7.66 24.38 5.77
CA SER A 165 8.99 24.85 5.36
C SER A 165 9.09 25.19 3.87
N GLY A 166 8.20 24.66 3.04
CA GLY A 166 8.32 24.67 1.58
C GLY A 166 9.37 23.69 1.02
N VAL A 167 10.00 22.87 1.88
CA VAL A 167 11.06 21.94 1.49
C VAL A 167 10.56 20.51 1.69
N LEU A 168 10.54 19.72 0.62
CA LEU A 168 10.15 18.32 0.69
C LEU A 168 11.41 17.50 1.03
N VAL A 169 11.39 16.85 2.17
CA VAL A 169 12.48 16.01 2.67
C VAL A 169 11.95 14.61 2.81
N SER A 170 12.67 13.60 2.33
CA SER A 170 12.30 12.22 2.62
C SER A 170 12.86 11.80 3.98
N LEU A 171 12.00 11.27 4.84
CA LEU A 171 12.29 10.92 6.23
C LEU A 171 12.54 9.41 6.37
N SER A 172 13.33 9.02 7.37
CA SER A 172 13.77 7.64 7.57
C SER A 172 12.70 6.77 8.22
N GLU A 173 12.19 5.77 7.51
CA GLU A 173 11.35 4.74 8.13
C GLU A 173 12.17 3.84 9.06
N GLN A 174 13.44 3.57 8.73
CA GLN A 174 14.31 2.71 9.53
C GLN A 174 14.53 3.28 10.94
N ASN A 175 14.68 4.60 11.04
CA ASN A 175 14.73 5.27 12.34
C ASN A 175 13.50 4.92 13.19
N LEU A 176 12.29 4.87 12.61
CA LEU A 176 11.10 4.47 13.36
C LEU A 176 11.13 2.98 13.73
N VAL A 177 11.46 2.12 12.77
CA VAL A 177 11.55 0.67 12.95
C VAL A 177 12.46 0.33 14.15
N ASP A 178 13.64 0.93 14.21
CA ASP A 178 14.65 0.58 15.21
C ASP A 178 14.44 1.30 16.55
N CYS A 179 14.00 2.56 16.54
CA CYS A 179 14.03 3.42 17.72
C CYS A 179 12.71 3.56 18.47
N SER A 180 11.56 3.31 17.83
CA SER A 180 10.25 3.55 18.44
C SER A 180 9.73 2.37 19.28
N THR A 181 10.57 1.35 19.53
CA THR A 181 10.17 0.13 20.24
C THR A 181 9.66 0.38 21.66
N LYS A 182 10.27 1.32 22.38
CA LYS A 182 9.83 1.75 23.73
C LYS A 182 8.44 2.40 23.74
N TYR A 183 7.92 2.79 22.58
CA TYR A 183 6.60 3.38 22.40
C TYR A 183 5.53 2.35 22.02
N GLY A 184 5.89 1.06 21.95
CA GLY A 184 4.96 -0.05 21.68
C GLY A 184 4.92 -0.51 20.22
N ASN A 185 5.80 0.01 19.37
CA ASN A 185 6.02 -0.54 18.03
C ASN A 185 7.00 -1.73 18.10
N ASN A 186 6.87 -2.69 17.20
CA ASN A 186 7.66 -3.92 17.18
C ASN A 186 8.44 -4.07 15.87
N GLY A 187 8.93 -2.95 15.33
CA GLY A 187 9.72 -2.92 14.10
C GLY A 187 9.00 -3.58 12.92
N CYS A 188 9.63 -4.58 12.32
CA CYS A 188 9.09 -5.38 11.22
C CYS A 188 7.93 -6.29 11.62
N ASN A 189 7.68 -6.50 12.92
CA ASN A 189 6.53 -7.27 13.42
C ASN A 189 5.29 -6.37 13.65
N GLY A 190 5.33 -5.12 13.19
CA GLY A 190 4.19 -4.22 13.18
C GLY A 190 4.25 -3.11 14.21
N GLY A 191 3.33 -2.16 14.08
CA GLY A 191 3.33 -0.92 14.86
C GLY A 191 2.16 -0.01 14.51
N LEU A 192 2.15 1.17 15.13
CA LEU A 192 1.08 2.16 15.04
C LEU A 192 1.64 3.53 14.68
N MET A 193 0.92 4.26 13.82
CA MET A 193 1.33 5.59 13.38
C MET A 193 1.38 6.58 14.55
N ASP A 194 0.40 6.53 15.44
CA ASP A 194 0.30 7.38 16.64
C ASP A 194 1.51 7.19 17.58
N ASN A 195 1.98 5.95 17.76
CA ASN A 195 3.17 5.66 18.56
C ASN A 195 4.44 6.22 17.92
N ALA A 196 4.52 6.17 16.59
CA ALA A 196 5.63 6.78 15.87
C ALA A 196 5.65 8.31 16.03
N PHE A 197 4.50 8.98 15.94
CA PHE A 197 4.40 10.43 16.18
C PHE A 197 4.82 10.80 17.60
N ARG A 198 4.39 10.05 18.61
CA ARG A 198 4.84 10.21 20.01
C ARG A 198 6.35 10.08 20.14
N TYR A 199 6.93 9.04 19.53
CA TYR A 199 8.38 8.87 19.51
C TYR A 199 9.08 10.08 18.91
N ILE A 200 8.67 10.53 17.72
CA ILE A 200 9.34 11.65 17.02
C ILE A 200 9.31 12.92 17.87
N LYS A 201 8.17 13.21 18.50
CA LYS A 201 8.00 14.34 19.42
C LYS A 201 8.98 14.27 20.58
N ASP A 202 9.01 13.15 21.30
CA ASP A 202 9.83 13.00 22.50
C ASP A 202 11.33 12.88 22.18
N ASN A 203 11.67 12.28 21.04
CA ASN A 203 13.03 12.16 20.54
C ASN A 203 13.60 13.51 20.06
N GLY A 204 12.73 14.48 19.78
CA GLY A 204 13.09 15.80 19.29
C GLY A 204 13.37 15.85 17.78
N GLY A 205 12.91 14.85 17.03
CA GLY A 205 13.08 14.78 15.59
C GLY A 205 13.20 13.35 15.04
N ILE A 206 13.30 13.27 13.72
CA ILE A 206 13.51 12.04 12.95
C ILE A 206 14.56 12.31 11.88
N ASP A 207 15.42 11.33 11.61
CA ASP A 207 16.45 11.42 10.58
C ASP A 207 15.89 11.45 9.16
N THR A 208 16.69 11.95 8.22
CA THR A 208 16.37 11.84 6.78
C THR A 208 16.60 10.41 6.28
N GLU A 209 15.87 10.01 5.23
CA GLU A 209 16.10 8.74 4.52
C GLU A 209 17.55 8.63 4.04
N LYS A 210 18.16 9.74 3.62
CA LYS A 210 19.54 9.76 3.12
C LYS A 210 20.57 9.44 4.20
N SER A 211 20.32 9.85 5.45
CA SER A 211 21.24 9.67 6.57
C SER A 211 21.04 8.36 7.31
N TYR A 212 19.83 7.81 7.27
CA TYR A 212 19.45 6.57 7.91
C TYR A 212 18.54 5.78 6.94
N PRO A 213 19.14 5.10 5.94
CA PRO A 213 18.39 4.44 4.87
C PRO A 213 17.56 3.26 5.36
N TYR A 214 16.49 2.97 4.62
CA TYR A 214 15.65 1.81 4.87
C TYR A 214 16.32 0.47 4.50
N GLU A 215 16.33 -0.47 5.45
CA GLU A 215 17.01 -1.76 5.33
C GLU A 215 16.05 -2.96 5.35
N ALA A 216 14.77 -2.73 5.66
CA ALA A 216 13.73 -3.75 5.75
C ALA A 216 14.03 -4.89 6.76
N ILE A 217 14.75 -4.55 7.83
CA ILE A 217 15.08 -5.45 8.95
C ILE A 217 14.93 -4.72 10.27
N ASP A 218 14.84 -5.47 11.36
CA ASP A 218 15.00 -4.92 12.71
C ASP A 218 16.49 -4.78 13.04
N ASP A 219 16.95 -3.58 13.39
CA ASP A 219 18.32 -3.35 13.84
C ASP A 219 18.36 -2.45 15.10
N SER A 220 19.56 -2.21 15.61
CA SER A 220 19.82 -1.32 16.71
C SER A 220 19.63 0.15 16.31
N CYS A 221 18.87 0.87 17.15
CA CYS A 221 18.63 2.29 16.97
C CYS A 221 19.94 3.10 16.95
N HIS A 222 20.18 3.81 15.84
CA HIS A 222 21.36 4.67 15.66
C HIS A 222 21.01 6.11 15.25
N PHE A 223 19.86 6.60 15.73
CA PHE A 223 19.41 7.99 15.54
C PHE A 223 20.52 9.02 15.82
N ASN A 224 20.64 10.02 14.94
CA ASN A 224 21.65 11.05 15.04
C ASN A 224 21.05 12.48 14.97
N LYS A 225 21.22 13.24 16.05
CA LYS A 225 20.73 14.63 16.14
C LYS A 225 21.23 15.56 15.03
N GLY A 226 22.38 15.27 14.42
CA GLY A 226 22.95 16.06 13.34
C GLY A 226 22.27 15.85 11.98
N THR A 227 21.38 14.87 11.85
CA THR A 227 20.76 14.46 10.58
C THR A 227 19.24 14.53 10.59
N ILE A 228 18.67 15.24 11.57
CA ILE A 228 17.24 15.47 11.70
C ILE A 228 16.68 16.14 10.44
N GLY A 229 15.73 15.47 9.80
CA GLY A 229 14.98 15.98 8.64
C GLY A 229 13.69 16.71 9.00
N ALA A 230 13.03 16.29 10.08
CA ALA A 230 11.79 16.92 10.56
C ALA A 230 11.61 16.72 12.06
N THR A 231 10.71 17.52 12.65
CA THR A 231 10.32 17.46 14.06
C THR A 231 8.81 17.38 14.17
N ASP A 232 8.31 16.72 15.21
CA ASP A 232 6.89 16.66 15.54
C ASP A 232 6.62 17.30 16.91
N ARG A 233 5.44 17.90 17.08
CA ARG A 233 4.93 18.49 18.33
C ARG A 233 3.78 17.68 18.93
N GLY A 234 3.30 16.67 18.21
CA GLY A 234 2.18 15.80 18.57
C GLY A 234 1.29 15.57 17.36
N PHE A 235 0.19 14.86 17.52
CA PHE A 235 -0.66 14.48 16.40
C PHE A 235 -2.13 14.76 16.70
N VAL A 236 -2.90 14.87 15.62
CA VAL A 236 -4.34 15.08 15.64
C VAL A 236 -5.03 13.83 15.15
N ASP A 237 -6.02 13.36 15.89
CA ASP A 237 -6.91 12.26 15.49
C ASP A 237 -8.16 12.79 14.82
N ILE A 238 -8.49 12.25 13.65
CA ILE A 238 -9.77 12.52 13.01
C ILE A 238 -10.82 11.59 13.62
N PRO A 239 -12.04 12.08 13.94
CA PRO A 239 -13.09 11.25 14.52
C PRO A 239 -13.36 9.99 13.71
N GLN A 240 -13.33 8.86 14.42
CA GLN A 240 -13.42 7.51 13.85
C GLN A 240 -14.62 7.35 12.91
N GLY A 241 -14.35 6.83 11.71
CA GLY A 241 -15.32 6.55 10.67
C GLY A 241 -15.90 7.78 9.96
N ASN A 242 -15.44 8.99 10.28
CA ASN A 242 -15.99 10.22 9.74
C ASN A 242 -15.27 10.66 8.46
N GLU A 243 -15.67 10.07 7.33
CA GLU A 243 -15.11 10.39 6.01
C GLU A 243 -15.21 11.89 5.65
N LYS A 244 -16.27 12.58 6.09
CA LYS A 244 -16.45 14.01 5.86
C LYS A 244 -15.36 14.83 6.56
N LYS A 245 -15.12 14.57 7.85
CA LYS A 245 -14.05 15.24 8.61
C LYS A 245 -12.67 14.89 8.07
N MET A 246 -12.47 13.65 7.61
CA MET A 246 -11.24 13.27 6.93
C MET A 246 -11.04 14.07 5.63
N ALA A 247 -12.10 14.30 4.84
CA ALA A 247 -12.00 15.11 3.62
C ALA A 247 -11.64 16.58 3.94
N GLU A 248 -12.21 17.14 5.02
CA GLU A 248 -11.86 18.47 5.53
C GLU A 248 -10.39 18.54 5.98
N ALA A 249 -9.91 17.55 6.72
CA ALA A 249 -8.51 17.46 7.12
C ALA A 249 -7.59 17.34 5.89
N VAL A 250 -7.90 16.46 4.94
CA VAL A 250 -7.09 16.30 3.71
C VAL A 250 -7.07 17.60 2.89
N ALA A 251 -8.19 18.30 2.78
CA ALA A 251 -8.28 19.53 2.00
C ALA A 251 -7.53 20.71 2.64
N THR A 252 -7.59 20.83 3.96
CA THR A 252 -7.11 22.01 4.68
C THR A 252 -5.76 21.82 5.36
N ILE A 253 -5.41 20.59 5.73
CA ILE A 253 -4.23 20.26 6.53
C ILE A 253 -3.15 19.51 5.74
N GLY A 254 -3.46 18.61 4.81
CA GLY A 254 -2.41 17.86 4.10
C GLY A 254 -2.68 16.37 3.98
N PRO A 255 -1.67 15.60 3.57
CA PRO A 255 -1.72 14.15 3.64
C PRO A 255 -2.02 13.64 5.06
N VAL A 256 -2.80 12.57 5.17
CA VAL A 256 -3.28 11.97 6.42
C VAL A 256 -2.88 10.50 6.46
N ALA A 257 -2.24 10.08 7.55
CA ALA A 257 -1.93 8.67 7.81
C ALA A 257 -3.22 7.94 8.16
N VAL A 258 -3.48 6.80 7.52
CA VAL A 258 -4.67 5.99 7.77
C VAL A 258 -4.33 4.51 7.87
N ALA A 259 -5.17 3.74 8.56
CA ALA A 259 -5.19 2.28 8.43
C ALA A 259 -6.39 1.81 7.61
N ILE A 260 -6.20 0.72 6.88
CA ILE A 260 -7.23 0.06 6.07
C ILE A 260 -7.21 -1.46 6.32
N ASP A 261 -8.27 -2.12 5.92
CA ASP A 261 -8.26 -3.56 5.62
C ASP A 261 -7.67 -3.79 4.21
N ALA A 262 -6.46 -4.35 4.16
CA ALA A 262 -5.77 -4.78 2.97
C ALA A 262 -5.62 -6.31 2.91
N SER A 263 -6.46 -7.05 3.65
CA SER A 263 -6.36 -8.50 3.80
C SER A 263 -6.91 -9.30 2.61
N HIS A 264 -7.26 -8.65 1.50
CA HIS A 264 -7.90 -9.30 0.36
C HIS A 264 -6.95 -9.52 -0.82
N GLU A 265 -7.11 -10.66 -1.50
CA GLU A 265 -6.40 -10.95 -2.76
C GLU A 265 -6.65 -9.87 -3.83
N SER A 266 -7.83 -9.27 -3.82
CA SER A 266 -8.18 -8.18 -4.73
C SER A 266 -7.34 -6.91 -4.50
N PHE A 267 -6.98 -6.63 -3.24
CA PHE A 267 -6.06 -5.55 -2.89
C PHE A 267 -4.62 -5.90 -3.30
N GLN A 268 -4.19 -7.13 -3.04
CA GLN A 268 -2.86 -7.63 -3.41
C GLN A 268 -2.56 -7.40 -4.90
N PHE A 269 -3.56 -7.58 -5.77
CA PHE A 269 -3.41 -7.45 -7.22
C PHE A 269 -4.04 -6.20 -7.84
N TYR A 270 -4.47 -5.23 -7.04
CA TYR A 270 -5.01 -3.97 -7.55
C TYR A 270 -4.07 -3.33 -8.58
N SER A 271 -4.67 -2.77 -9.65
CA SER A 271 -3.95 -2.10 -10.74
C SER A 271 -4.51 -0.70 -11.02
N GLU A 272 -5.79 -0.59 -11.35
CA GLU A 272 -6.41 0.70 -11.71
C GLU A 272 -7.93 0.70 -11.49
N GLY A 273 -8.54 1.88 -11.53
CA GLY A 273 -9.96 2.08 -11.22
C GLY A 273 -10.22 2.35 -9.74
N VAL A 274 -11.49 2.49 -9.34
CA VAL A 274 -11.86 2.73 -7.94
C VAL A 274 -12.05 1.39 -7.25
N TYR A 275 -11.14 1.07 -6.33
CA TYR A 275 -11.17 -0.14 -5.53
C TYR A 275 -12.40 -0.15 -4.63
N ASN A 276 -13.17 -1.23 -4.73
CA ASN A 276 -14.38 -1.48 -3.96
C ASN A 276 -14.46 -2.99 -3.68
N GLU A 277 -14.14 -3.37 -2.45
CA GLU A 277 -14.18 -4.76 -1.99
C GLU A 277 -15.31 -4.93 -0.97
N PRO A 278 -16.43 -5.58 -1.36
CA PRO A 278 -17.56 -5.79 -0.46
C PRO A 278 -17.21 -6.63 0.79
N ALA A 279 -16.16 -7.44 0.74
CA ALA A 279 -15.72 -8.26 1.86
C ALA A 279 -14.84 -7.52 2.87
N CYS A 280 -14.43 -6.28 2.60
CA CYS A 280 -13.62 -5.48 3.52
C CYS A 280 -14.33 -5.28 4.86
N ASP A 281 -13.57 -5.43 5.95
CA ASP A 281 -14.03 -5.26 7.32
C ASP A 281 -13.46 -3.98 7.94
N ALA A 282 -14.31 -2.98 8.12
CA ALA A 282 -13.95 -1.72 8.78
C ALA A 282 -13.52 -1.89 10.26
N GLN A 283 -13.67 -3.09 10.83
CA GLN A 283 -13.25 -3.45 12.18
C GLN A 283 -11.98 -4.31 12.25
N ASN A 284 -11.39 -4.69 11.10
CA ASN A 284 -10.18 -5.51 11.01
C ASN A 284 -9.13 -4.83 10.10
N LEU A 285 -8.56 -3.73 10.58
CA LEU A 285 -7.51 -3.00 9.85
C LEU A 285 -6.15 -3.63 10.12
N ASP A 286 -5.34 -3.75 9.08
CA ASP A 286 -4.08 -4.49 9.10
C ASP A 286 -2.95 -3.78 8.34
N HIS A 287 -3.25 -2.73 7.56
CA HIS A 287 -2.26 -2.04 6.74
C HIS A 287 -2.30 -0.52 6.90
N GLY A 288 -1.12 0.08 7.06
CA GLY A 288 -0.95 1.54 7.19
C GLY A 288 -0.60 2.16 5.83
N VAL A 289 -1.37 3.16 5.41
CA VAL A 289 -1.21 3.85 4.12
C VAL A 289 -1.37 5.36 4.31
N LEU A 290 -1.16 6.14 3.24
CA LEU A 290 -1.25 7.60 3.29
C LEU A 290 -2.31 8.12 2.32
N VAL A 291 -3.36 8.76 2.84
CA VAL A 291 -4.31 9.50 2.00
C VAL A 291 -3.67 10.82 1.58
N VAL A 292 -3.43 10.99 0.29
CA VAL A 292 -2.79 12.19 -0.30
C VAL A 292 -3.77 13.05 -1.08
N GLY A 293 -5.05 12.71 -1.06
CA GLY A 293 -6.06 13.42 -1.83
C GLY A 293 -7.38 12.68 -1.94
N PHE A 294 -8.28 13.25 -2.71
CA PHE A 294 -9.57 12.65 -3.05
C PHE A 294 -10.11 13.28 -4.33
N GLY A 295 -11.07 12.63 -4.97
CA GLY A 295 -11.76 13.17 -6.13
C GLY A 295 -13.00 12.37 -6.49
N THR A 296 -13.49 12.60 -7.70
CA THR A 296 -14.57 11.84 -8.33
C THR A 296 -14.07 11.41 -9.69
N ASP A 297 -14.24 10.14 -10.06
CA ASP A 297 -13.82 9.65 -11.36
C ASP A 297 -14.82 9.99 -12.48
N GLU A 298 -14.51 9.60 -13.71
CA GLU A 298 -15.34 9.87 -14.89
C GLU A 298 -16.72 9.19 -14.84
N SER A 299 -16.87 8.13 -14.04
CA SER A 299 -18.15 7.44 -13.81
C SER A 299 -19.01 8.10 -12.74
N GLY A 300 -18.50 9.13 -12.06
CA GLY A 300 -19.16 9.78 -10.93
C GLY A 300 -18.86 9.13 -9.59
N GLN A 301 -17.91 8.21 -9.51
CA GLN A 301 -17.56 7.51 -8.29
C GLN A 301 -16.54 8.31 -7.47
N ASP A 302 -16.92 8.65 -6.24
CA ASP A 302 -16.04 9.30 -5.28
C ASP A 302 -14.92 8.35 -4.81
N TYR A 303 -13.69 8.86 -4.75
CA TYR A 303 -12.54 8.11 -4.29
C TYR A 303 -11.60 8.91 -3.36
N TRP A 304 -10.87 8.17 -2.52
CA TRP A 304 -9.65 8.57 -1.84
C TRP A 304 -8.45 8.26 -2.72
N LEU A 305 -7.50 9.19 -2.85
CA LEU A 305 -6.22 8.94 -3.50
C LEU A 305 -5.21 8.54 -2.42
N VAL A 306 -4.75 7.31 -2.48
CA VAL A 306 -3.95 6.70 -1.42
C VAL A 306 -2.59 6.29 -1.96
N LYS A 307 -1.53 6.69 -1.27
CA LYS A 307 -0.15 6.26 -1.50
C LYS A 307 0.12 5.00 -0.69
N ASN A 308 0.61 3.96 -1.35
CA ASN A 308 1.03 2.71 -0.72
C ASN A 308 2.57 2.67 -0.56
N SER A 309 3.08 1.66 0.15
CA SER A 309 4.49 1.44 0.47
C SER A 309 5.05 0.16 -0.16
N TRP A 310 4.50 -0.27 -1.30
CA TRP A 310 4.81 -1.55 -1.94
C TRP A 310 5.58 -1.40 -3.26
N GLY A 311 6.23 -0.25 -3.44
CA GLY A 311 6.95 0.11 -4.66
C GLY A 311 6.03 0.52 -5.81
N THR A 312 6.63 1.08 -6.85
CA THR A 312 5.89 1.62 -8.01
C THR A 312 5.34 0.54 -8.95
N THR A 313 5.71 -0.72 -8.76
CA THR A 313 5.22 -1.86 -9.56
C THR A 313 3.87 -2.41 -9.09
N TRP A 314 3.37 -1.92 -7.96
CA TRP A 314 2.04 -2.26 -7.44
C TRP A 314 1.05 -1.12 -7.69
N GLY A 315 -0.21 -1.44 -8.00
CA GLY A 315 -1.26 -0.44 -8.24
C GLY A 315 -0.97 0.51 -9.40
N ASP A 316 -1.57 1.70 -9.34
CA ASP A 316 -1.33 2.78 -10.30
C ASP A 316 -0.06 3.53 -9.88
N LYS A 317 1.09 2.98 -10.28
CA LYS A 317 2.42 3.52 -9.97
C LYS A 317 2.65 3.69 -8.45
N GLY A 318 2.18 2.74 -7.65
CA GLY A 318 2.27 2.75 -6.19
C GLY A 318 1.09 3.43 -5.48
N PHE A 319 0.09 3.88 -6.22
CA PHE A 319 -1.12 4.49 -5.67
C PHE A 319 -2.35 3.60 -5.91
N ILE A 320 -3.39 3.87 -5.13
CA ILE A 320 -4.71 3.26 -5.27
C ILE A 320 -5.79 4.33 -5.10
N LYS A 321 -6.85 4.22 -5.90
CA LYS A 321 -8.09 4.95 -5.66
C LYS A 321 -9.02 4.06 -4.85
N MET A 322 -9.28 4.38 -3.59
CA MET A 322 -10.21 3.63 -2.75
C MET A 322 -11.57 4.30 -2.72
N LEU A 323 -12.65 3.52 -2.70
CA LEU A 323 -14.01 4.03 -2.68
C LEU A 323 -14.23 4.98 -1.48
N ARG A 324 -14.78 6.17 -1.75
CA ARG A 324 -15.08 7.20 -0.75
C ARG A 324 -16.59 7.42 -0.65
N ASN A 325 -17.05 7.86 0.53
CA ASN A 325 -18.46 8.12 0.84
C ASN A 325 -19.35 6.88 0.70
N LYS A 326 -18.82 5.71 1.06
CA LYS A 326 -19.52 4.43 1.02
C LYS A 326 -19.25 3.65 2.29
N GLU A 327 -19.90 4.07 3.37
CA GLU A 327 -19.93 3.35 4.64
C GLU A 327 -18.52 3.06 5.20
N ASN A 328 -17.57 3.98 5.01
CA ASN A 328 -16.19 3.81 5.48
C ASN A 328 -15.55 2.51 4.95
N GLN A 329 -15.61 2.32 3.63
CA GLN A 329 -15.07 1.17 2.90
C GLN A 329 -13.63 0.82 3.34
N CYS A 330 -13.37 -0.45 3.65
CA CYS A 330 -12.14 -0.97 4.28
C CYS A 330 -11.69 -0.23 5.56
N GLY A 331 -12.59 0.49 6.22
CA GLY A 331 -12.30 1.23 7.43
C GLY A 331 -11.33 2.40 7.26
N ILE A 332 -11.20 2.98 6.06
CA ILE A 332 -10.19 3.99 5.76
C ILE A 332 -10.20 5.24 6.67
N ALA A 333 -11.35 5.59 7.26
CA ALA A 333 -11.49 6.67 8.23
C ALA A 333 -11.54 6.18 9.69
N SER A 334 -11.36 4.88 9.96
CA SER A 334 -11.47 4.27 11.30
C SER A 334 -10.28 4.60 12.21
N ALA A 335 -9.07 4.67 11.65
CA ALA A 335 -7.86 5.07 12.36
C ALA A 335 -7.09 6.03 11.45
N SER A 336 -7.39 7.33 11.58
CA SER A 336 -6.82 8.37 10.73
C SER A 336 -6.26 9.51 11.60
N SER A 337 -4.99 9.85 11.38
CA SER A 337 -4.27 10.85 12.15
C SER A 337 -3.23 11.59 11.31
N TYR A 338 -2.81 12.76 11.77
CA TYR A 338 -1.72 13.52 11.14
C TYR A 338 -0.84 14.21 12.20
N PRO A 339 0.48 14.34 11.97
CA PRO A 339 1.40 14.99 12.89
C PRO A 339 1.33 16.52 12.84
N LEU A 340 1.93 17.20 13.80
CA LEU A 340 1.95 18.65 13.94
C LEU A 340 3.39 19.16 13.92
N VAL A 341 3.75 19.95 12.91
CA VAL A 341 5.12 20.47 12.75
C VAL A 341 5.34 21.86 13.31
#